data_AF-A0A945W136-F1
#
_entry.id   AF-A0A945W136-F1
#
_cell.length_a   1.000
_cell.length_b   1.000
_cell.length_c   1.000
_cell.angle_alpha   90.00
_cell.angle_beta   90.00
_cell.angle_gamma   90.00
#
_symmetry.space_group_name_H-M   'P 1'
#
loop_
_entity.id
_entity.type
_entity.pdbx_description
1 polymer ?
#
loop_
_entity_poly.entity_id
_entity_poly.type
_entity_poly.pdbx_seq_one_letter_code
_entity_poly.pdbx_strand_id
1 'polypeptide(L)'
;MSIRYFATNRDCENLGREFSRGERLGLQKGGYHFVDMEAYMSYYLSEVDAKTMPKSVIVNKSQETVFKEFLENEKIGRVVICVHGFCVNFHDAQSWYSILTDTLKHSKSLKDKVVTDPKNQNDIALLNSNNVKKRELTAFIGFSWPSNGNVLSYLSDQGEARSSANVLANLIARIRGMLNNPSVNLICHSMGNFLACHMFKQLVKEESIPYEPDATKLEALKKRISRDTAEPEGKYFVDRYIMLAPDVERRHVTKCVKILDNIGENNEEAQYVGQFYSGLEHLVGQVHNFYSRFDGALAISNFEKAPRKAIVSAKGMLDKLTFGMIDFLERNPDEKWEQRLGSSQHPIIATRNMKSHNAVELSGREIGHSDYVDSKEIAEEIASILVSPLE
;
A
#
# COMPACT_ATOMS: atom_id res chain seq x y z
N MET A 1 20.08 4.79 7.96
CA MET A 1 19.24 3.86 8.72
C MET A 1 18.21 3.30 7.75
N SER A 2 17.92 2.00 7.79
CA SER A 2 17.09 1.35 6.77
C SER A 2 16.07 0.40 7.37
N ILE A 3 14.93 0.23 6.70
CA ILE A 3 14.03 -0.89 6.99
C ILE A 3 14.78 -2.19 6.73
N ARG A 4 14.93 -3.03 7.76
CA ARG A 4 15.74 -4.25 7.70
C ARG A 4 15.10 -5.36 6.87
N TYR A 5 13.79 -5.53 6.98
CA TYR A 5 13.11 -6.68 6.40
C TYR A 5 12.11 -6.29 5.33
N PHE A 6 12.25 -6.90 4.15
CA PHE A 6 11.29 -6.80 3.06
C PHE A 6 10.71 -8.18 2.79
N ALA A 7 9.38 -8.30 2.79
CA ALA A 7 8.71 -9.43 2.18
C ALA A 7 8.66 -9.23 0.67
N THR A 8 8.95 -10.27 -0.12
CA THR A 8 8.92 -10.17 -1.57
C THR A 8 8.55 -11.48 -2.25
N ASN A 9 7.80 -11.37 -3.35
CA ASN A 9 7.62 -12.44 -4.33
C ASN A 9 8.41 -12.22 -5.62
N ARG A 10 9.34 -11.25 -5.63
CA ARG A 10 10.32 -11.12 -6.70
C ARG A 10 11.18 -12.37 -6.74
N ASP A 11 11.49 -12.82 -7.95
CA ASP A 11 12.47 -13.87 -8.19
C ASP A 11 12.21 -15.17 -7.38
N CYS A 12 10.94 -15.48 -7.08
CA CYS A 12 10.54 -16.66 -6.29
C CYS A 12 11.08 -17.98 -6.85
N GLU A 13 11.33 -18.04 -8.15
CA GLU A 13 11.88 -19.21 -8.81
C GLU A 13 13.35 -19.45 -8.46
N ASN A 14 14.14 -18.40 -8.22
CA ASN A 14 15.56 -18.52 -7.88
C ASN A 14 15.81 -18.38 -6.37
N LEU A 15 15.00 -17.58 -5.67
CA LEU A 15 15.07 -17.47 -4.21
C LEU A 15 14.80 -18.83 -3.55
N GLY A 16 15.71 -19.24 -2.68
CA GLY A 16 15.61 -20.42 -1.84
C GLY A 16 15.89 -21.74 -2.54
N ARG A 17 16.53 -21.73 -3.72
CA ARG A 17 16.95 -22.95 -4.46
C ARG A 17 17.99 -23.79 -3.71
N GLU A 18 18.74 -23.16 -2.82
CA GLU A 18 19.76 -23.78 -1.96
C GLU A 18 19.17 -24.58 -0.79
N PHE A 19 17.90 -24.37 -0.45
CA PHE A 19 17.21 -25.14 0.58
C PHE A 19 16.68 -26.45 0.02
N SER A 20 16.51 -27.44 0.90
CA SER A 20 15.76 -28.64 0.53
C SER A 20 14.35 -28.26 0.07
N ARG A 21 13.73 -29.09 -0.77
CA ARG A 21 12.36 -28.84 -1.25
C ARG A 21 11.37 -28.60 -0.11
N GLY A 22 11.50 -29.33 1.00
CA GLY A 22 10.64 -29.17 2.18
C GLY A 22 10.82 -27.81 2.87
N GLU A 23 12.06 -27.39 3.09
CA GLU A 23 12.39 -26.08 3.66
C GLU A 23 11.93 -24.94 2.73
N ARG A 24 12.18 -25.07 1.42
CA ARG A 24 11.75 -24.08 0.42
C ARG A 24 10.24 -23.93 0.39
N LEU A 25 9.49 -25.04 0.38
CA LEU A 25 8.03 -25.01 0.47
C LEU A 25 7.56 -24.34 1.76
N GLY A 26 8.26 -24.58 2.89
CA GLY A 26 8.01 -23.91 4.16
C GLY A 26 8.20 -22.39 4.10
N LEU A 27 9.28 -21.94 3.46
CA LEU A 27 9.57 -20.51 3.24
C LEU A 27 8.56 -19.86 2.30
N GLN A 28 8.06 -20.60 1.30
CA GLN A 28 7.13 -20.12 0.28
C GLN A 28 5.65 -20.25 0.65
N LYS A 29 5.29 -20.76 1.83
CA LYS A 29 3.87 -20.98 2.20
C LYS A 29 2.99 -19.73 2.07
N GLY A 30 3.54 -18.54 2.31
CA GLY A 30 2.83 -17.27 2.13
C GLY A 30 2.89 -16.69 0.70
N GLY A 31 3.63 -17.33 -0.20
CA GLY A 31 3.93 -16.81 -1.54
C GLY A 31 5.02 -15.73 -1.58
N TYR A 32 5.72 -15.48 -0.45
CA TYR A 32 6.80 -14.51 -0.34
C TYR A 32 8.00 -15.09 0.42
N HIS A 33 9.18 -14.50 0.20
CA HIS A 33 10.35 -14.64 1.05
C HIS A 33 10.59 -13.36 1.83
N PHE A 34 11.12 -13.47 3.05
CA PHE A 34 11.72 -12.31 3.73
C PHE A 34 13.16 -12.16 3.32
N VAL A 35 13.54 -10.94 2.95
CA VAL A 35 14.88 -10.54 2.58
C VAL A 35 15.42 -9.57 3.63
N ASP A 36 16.66 -9.82 4.02
CA ASP A 36 17.50 -8.95 4.82
C ASP A 36 18.11 -7.86 3.93
N MET A 37 17.58 -6.64 4.05
CA MET A 37 17.98 -5.53 3.19
C MET A 37 19.37 -5.00 3.47
N GLU A 38 19.91 -5.18 4.68
CA GLU A 38 21.29 -4.77 4.94
C GLU A 38 22.26 -5.67 4.19
N ALA A 39 22.01 -6.99 4.21
CA ALA A 39 22.80 -7.95 3.44
C ALA A 39 22.64 -7.71 1.92
N TYR A 40 21.42 -7.44 1.46
CA TYR A 40 21.16 -7.14 0.05
C TYR A 40 21.84 -5.85 -0.41
N MET A 41 21.70 -4.76 0.34
CA MET A 41 22.32 -3.49 -0.01
C MET A 41 23.85 -3.57 0.03
N SER A 42 24.41 -4.34 0.97
CA SER A 42 25.86 -4.59 1.01
C SER A 42 26.37 -5.24 -0.27
N TYR A 43 25.65 -6.26 -0.77
CA TYR A 43 25.97 -6.91 -2.04
C TYR A 43 25.75 -6.00 -3.25
N TYR A 44 24.63 -5.26 -3.27
CA TYR A 44 24.33 -4.34 -4.36
C TYR A 44 25.40 -3.25 -4.48
N LEU A 45 25.87 -2.70 -3.36
CA LEU A 45 26.92 -1.69 -3.36
C LEU A 45 28.29 -2.24 -3.77
N SER A 46 28.54 -3.55 -3.61
CA SER A 46 29.80 -4.18 -4.04
C SER A 46 29.79 -4.61 -5.51
N GLU A 47 28.70 -5.20 -6.00
CA GLU A 47 28.62 -5.82 -7.34
C GLU A 47 27.82 -4.98 -8.36
N VAL A 48 27.01 -4.02 -7.91
CA VAL A 48 26.18 -3.13 -8.73
C VAL A 48 25.17 -3.88 -9.63
N ASP A 49 24.79 -5.11 -9.27
CA ASP A 49 23.72 -5.84 -9.95
C ASP A 49 22.37 -5.64 -9.24
N ALA A 50 21.48 -4.88 -9.88
CA ALA A 50 20.12 -4.62 -9.40
C ALA A 50 19.11 -5.72 -9.77
N LYS A 51 19.47 -6.63 -10.68
CA LYS A 51 18.55 -7.62 -11.25
C LYS A 51 18.60 -8.95 -10.52
N THR A 52 19.73 -9.30 -9.93
CA THR A 52 19.91 -10.58 -9.24
C THR A 52 19.86 -10.38 -7.73
N MET A 53 19.03 -11.17 -7.04
CA MET A 53 19.08 -11.22 -5.57
C MET A 53 20.09 -12.29 -5.12
N PRO A 54 21.14 -11.91 -4.37
CA PRO A 54 22.10 -12.88 -3.84
C PRO A 54 21.41 -13.78 -2.81
N LYS A 55 21.63 -15.10 -2.91
CA LYS A 55 20.95 -16.11 -2.07
C LYS A 55 21.07 -15.87 -0.57
N SER A 56 22.21 -15.34 -0.12
CA SER A 56 22.52 -15.09 1.29
C SER A 56 21.61 -14.06 1.98
N VAL A 57 20.77 -13.35 1.23
CA VAL A 57 19.89 -12.31 1.78
C VAL A 57 18.57 -12.87 2.29
N ILE A 58 18.26 -14.13 2.00
CA ILE A 58 17.03 -14.75 2.47
C ILE A 58 17.12 -14.96 3.98
N VAL A 59 16.05 -14.58 4.68
CA VAL A 59 15.91 -14.85 6.12
C VAL A 59 15.33 -16.24 6.32
N ASN A 60 16.22 -17.24 6.41
CA ASN A 60 15.86 -18.67 6.43
C ASN A 60 14.98 -19.07 7.62
N LYS A 61 15.08 -18.34 8.74
CA LYS A 61 14.27 -18.55 9.93
C LYS A 61 13.27 -17.42 10.14
N SER A 62 12.63 -16.94 9.06
CA SER A 62 11.74 -15.77 9.12
C SER A 62 10.65 -15.84 10.20
N GLN A 63 10.10 -17.03 10.49
CA GLN A 63 9.14 -17.20 11.60
C GLN A 63 9.75 -16.88 12.97
N GLU A 64 11.02 -17.21 13.18
CA GLU A 64 11.74 -16.91 14.42
C GLU A 64 12.23 -15.46 14.39
N THR A 65 13.03 -15.10 13.38
CA THR A 65 13.73 -13.81 13.33
C THR A 65 12.84 -12.60 13.03
N VAL A 66 11.86 -12.73 12.14
CA VAL A 66 11.01 -11.59 11.74
C VAL A 66 9.74 -11.57 12.57
N PHE A 67 9.04 -12.70 12.69
CA PHE A 67 7.78 -12.74 13.43
C PHE A 67 8.02 -12.78 14.94
N LYS A 68 8.61 -13.84 15.49
CA LYS A 68 8.72 -14.01 16.96
C LYS A 68 9.62 -12.98 17.64
N GLU A 69 10.84 -12.79 17.14
CA GLU A 69 11.84 -11.91 17.77
C GLU A 69 11.54 -10.43 17.58
N PHE A 70 10.92 -10.06 16.46
CA PHE A 70 10.65 -8.66 16.11
C PHE A 70 9.17 -8.28 16.19
N LEU A 71 8.33 -8.77 15.28
CA LEU A 71 6.96 -8.28 15.13
C LEU A 71 6.01 -8.71 16.28
N GLU A 72 6.27 -9.84 16.93
CA GLU A 72 5.50 -10.36 18.08
C GLU A 72 5.98 -9.78 19.42
N ASN A 73 7.02 -8.93 19.43
CA ASN A 73 7.43 -8.23 20.63
C ASN A 73 6.25 -7.44 21.21
N GLU A 74 5.99 -7.58 22.51
CA GLU A 74 4.79 -7.03 23.14
C GLU A 74 4.70 -5.50 23.09
N LYS A 75 5.83 -4.81 22.91
CA LYS A 75 5.88 -3.35 22.75
C LYS A 75 5.44 -2.91 21.36
N ILE A 76 5.50 -3.78 20.36
CA ILE A 76 4.96 -3.49 19.02
C ILE A 76 3.44 -3.54 19.08
N GLY A 77 2.80 -2.39 18.92
CA GLY A 77 1.35 -2.28 18.83
C GLY A 77 0.84 -2.08 17.41
N ARG A 78 1.72 -1.68 16.50
CA ARG A 78 1.40 -1.33 15.12
C ARG A 78 2.48 -1.87 14.19
N VAL A 79 2.05 -2.47 13.09
CA VAL A 79 2.92 -2.87 11.98
C VAL A 79 2.49 -2.10 10.74
N VAL A 80 3.43 -1.39 10.14
CA VAL A 80 3.24 -0.65 8.89
C VAL A 80 3.96 -1.39 7.77
N ILE A 81 3.20 -1.74 6.73
CA ILE A 81 3.72 -2.39 5.53
C ILE A 81 3.79 -1.35 4.42
N CYS A 82 5.00 -1.13 3.93
CA CYS A 82 5.32 -0.17 2.89
C CYS A 82 5.35 -0.86 1.51
N VAL A 83 4.44 -0.48 0.59
CA VAL A 83 4.26 -1.12 -0.73
C VAL A 83 4.58 -0.16 -1.89
N HIS A 84 5.67 -0.44 -2.61
CA HIS A 84 6.21 0.50 -3.60
C HIS A 84 5.41 0.59 -4.89
N GLY A 85 5.71 1.62 -5.70
CA GLY A 85 5.11 1.90 -6.99
C GLY A 85 5.62 1.06 -8.17
N PHE A 86 5.20 1.48 -9.37
CA PHE A 86 5.61 0.93 -10.66
C PHE A 86 7.09 1.24 -10.96
N CYS A 87 7.78 0.35 -11.69
CA CYS A 87 9.14 0.60 -12.19
C CYS A 87 10.18 0.91 -11.09
N VAL A 88 10.02 0.29 -9.91
CA VAL A 88 10.91 0.49 -8.76
C VAL A 88 11.81 -0.74 -8.61
N ASN A 89 13.13 -0.57 -8.70
CA ASN A 89 14.03 -1.68 -8.39
C ASN A 89 14.01 -1.98 -6.88
N PHE A 90 14.51 -3.15 -6.50
CA PHE A 90 14.42 -3.56 -5.09
C PHE A 90 15.22 -2.64 -4.14
N HIS A 91 16.39 -2.13 -4.57
CA HIS A 91 17.18 -1.15 -3.82
C HIS A 91 16.52 0.23 -3.76
N ASP A 92 15.84 0.65 -4.83
CA ASP A 92 15.10 1.92 -4.87
C ASP A 92 13.95 1.90 -3.86
N ALA A 93 13.22 0.79 -3.77
CA ALA A 93 12.16 0.62 -2.78
C ALA A 93 12.69 0.76 -1.35
N GLN A 94 13.83 0.15 -1.05
CA GLN A 94 14.47 0.28 0.27
C GLN A 94 14.93 1.72 0.54
N SER A 95 15.54 2.38 -0.44
CA SER A 95 15.99 3.77 -0.30
C SER A 95 14.81 4.70 0.00
N TRP A 96 13.75 4.59 -0.79
CA TRP A 96 12.54 5.39 -0.68
C TRP A 96 11.87 5.25 0.69
N TYR A 97 11.73 4.02 1.19
CA TYR A 97 11.14 3.80 2.50
C TYR A 97 12.06 4.08 3.67
N SER A 98 13.37 4.04 3.46
CA SER A 98 14.33 4.48 4.47
C SER A 98 14.22 5.99 4.68
N ILE A 99 14.07 6.77 3.60
CA ILE A 99 13.82 8.22 3.67
C ILE A 99 12.49 8.53 4.37
N LEU A 100 11.42 7.82 3.99
CA LEU A 100 10.11 8.00 4.63
C LEU A 100 10.17 7.71 6.13
N THR A 101 10.74 6.57 6.52
CA THR A 101 10.77 6.15 7.93
C THR A 101 11.70 7.00 8.78
N ASP A 102 12.79 7.52 8.22
CA ASP A 102 13.65 8.51 8.87
C ASP A 102 12.90 9.82 9.11
N THR A 103 12.18 10.32 8.10
CA THR A 103 11.33 11.51 8.24
C THR A 103 10.24 11.31 9.31
N LEU A 104 9.60 10.13 9.33
CA LEU A 104 8.59 9.77 10.35
C LEU A 104 9.18 9.67 11.76
N LYS A 105 10.42 9.19 11.92
CA LYS A 105 11.13 9.16 13.21
C LYS A 105 11.33 10.55 13.81
N HIS A 106 11.38 11.58 12.99
CA HIS A 106 11.51 12.97 13.42
C HIS A 106 10.17 13.70 13.57
N SER A 107 9.04 13.04 13.29
CA SER A 107 7.71 13.58 13.52
C SER A 107 7.37 13.66 15.01
N LYS A 108 6.50 14.58 15.42
CA LYS A 108 6.12 14.71 16.84
C LYS A 108 5.38 13.47 17.35
N SER A 109 4.55 12.88 16.49
CA SER A 109 3.64 11.77 16.84
C SER A 109 4.35 10.42 16.99
N LEU A 110 5.41 10.17 16.21
CA LEU A 110 6.12 8.89 16.18
C LEU A 110 7.56 8.97 16.72
N LYS A 111 8.02 10.13 17.18
CA LYS A 111 9.35 10.30 17.77
C LYS A 111 9.65 9.23 18.82
N ASP A 112 10.79 8.57 18.69
CA ASP A 112 11.28 7.51 19.58
C ASP A 112 10.34 6.30 19.71
N LYS A 113 9.37 6.15 18.79
CA LYS A 113 8.37 5.06 18.77
C LYS A 113 8.41 4.22 17.49
N VAL A 114 9.42 4.41 16.64
CA VAL A 114 9.56 3.71 15.37
C VAL A 114 10.69 2.70 15.45
N VAL A 115 10.40 1.47 15.02
CA VAL A 115 11.38 0.39 14.87
C VAL A 115 11.43 -0.03 13.40
N THR A 116 12.60 0.07 12.79
CA THR A 116 12.86 -0.24 11.38
C THR A 116 13.87 -1.37 11.22
N ASP A 117 14.76 -1.55 12.20
CA ASP A 117 15.79 -2.56 12.22
C ASP A 117 15.97 -3.14 13.62
N PRO A 118 15.40 -4.32 13.93
CA PRO A 118 15.52 -4.93 15.26
C PRO A 118 16.93 -5.39 15.61
N LYS A 119 17.91 -5.27 14.70
CA LYS A 119 19.33 -5.55 14.95
C LYS A 119 20.16 -4.29 15.18
N ASN A 120 19.61 -3.11 14.92
CA ASN A 120 20.30 -1.84 15.20
C ASN A 120 20.29 -1.54 16.71
N GLN A 121 21.38 -0.99 17.23
CA GLN A 121 21.54 -0.72 18.67
C GLN A 121 20.43 0.19 19.24
N ASN A 122 20.00 1.21 18.50
CA ASN A 122 18.97 2.14 18.97
C ASN A 122 17.60 1.45 19.07
N ASP A 123 17.26 0.67 18.05
CA ASP A 123 15.99 -0.07 17.97
C ASP A 123 15.96 -1.23 18.99
N ILE A 124 17.10 -1.92 19.22
CA ILE A 124 17.26 -2.90 20.31
C ILE A 124 17.03 -2.23 21.67
N ALA A 125 17.60 -1.04 21.89
CA ALA A 125 17.41 -0.30 23.13
C ALA A 125 15.93 0.05 23.34
N LEU A 126 15.20 0.46 22.30
CA LEU A 126 13.75 0.70 22.38
C LEU A 126 12.97 -0.58 22.70
N LEU A 127 13.24 -1.67 21.98
CA LEU A 127 12.57 -2.97 22.18
C LEU A 127 12.82 -3.54 23.59
N ASN A 128 13.96 -3.23 24.21
CA ASN A 128 14.32 -3.70 25.55
C ASN A 128 14.06 -2.67 26.67
N SER A 129 13.74 -1.41 26.33
CA SER A 129 13.55 -0.33 27.30
C SER A 129 12.33 -0.52 28.20
N ASN A 130 12.51 -0.42 29.52
CA ASN A 130 11.40 -0.44 30.49
C ASN A 130 10.51 0.82 30.43
N ASN A 131 10.96 1.87 29.75
CA ASN A 131 10.21 3.13 29.62
C ASN A 131 9.18 3.09 28.49
N VAL A 132 9.28 2.11 27.59
CA VAL A 132 8.35 1.92 26.48
C VAL A 132 7.24 0.97 26.92
N LYS A 133 6.00 1.43 26.86
CA LYS A 133 4.84 0.64 27.28
C LYS A 133 4.49 -0.42 26.25
N LYS A 134 3.74 -1.42 26.71
CA LYS A 134 3.14 -2.45 25.85
C LYS A 134 2.34 -1.78 24.71
N ARG A 135 2.52 -2.28 23.49
CA ARG A 135 1.86 -1.81 22.26
C ARG A 135 2.10 -0.33 21.90
N GLU A 136 3.16 0.28 22.40
CA GLU A 136 3.47 1.68 22.12
C GLU A 136 4.20 1.89 20.77
N LEU A 137 5.05 0.93 20.37
CA LEU A 137 5.92 1.03 19.22
C LEU A 137 5.22 0.71 17.90
N THR A 138 5.77 1.30 16.84
CA THR A 138 5.37 1.10 15.44
C THR A 138 6.53 0.46 14.68
N ALA A 139 6.35 -0.78 14.25
CA ALA A 139 7.30 -1.50 13.42
C ALA A 139 7.03 -1.22 11.93
N PHE A 140 8.09 -1.03 11.15
CA PHE A 140 8.00 -0.88 9.69
C PHE A 140 8.67 -2.06 8.99
N ILE A 141 7.98 -2.60 7.98
CA ILE A 141 8.52 -3.60 7.04
C ILE A 141 8.19 -3.19 5.61
N GLY A 142 9.05 -3.60 4.67
CA GLY A 142 8.78 -3.42 3.25
C GLY A 142 8.01 -4.59 2.67
N PHE A 143 7.21 -4.31 1.64
CA PHE A 143 6.70 -5.32 0.73
C PHE A 143 7.08 -4.94 -0.70
N SER A 144 7.73 -5.86 -1.40
CA SER A 144 8.17 -5.64 -2.76
C SER A 144 7.63 -6.70 -3.71
N TRP A 145 7.02 -6.25 -4.78
CA TRP A 145 6.41 -7.07 -5.82
C TRP A 145 7.20 -6.91 -7.13
N PRO A 146 7.13 -7.86 -8.09
CA PRO A 146 7.87 -7.79 -9.34
C PRO A 146 7.46 -6.59 -10.21
N SER A 147 8.13 -5.46 -10.02
CA SER A 147 8.08 -4.34 -10.96
C SER A 147 9.40 -4.27 -11.72
N ASN A 148 9.34 -4.26 -13.04
CA ASN A 148 10.50 -4.59 -13.89
C ASN A 148 11.49 -3.44 -14.10
N GLY A 149 11.42 -2.37 -13.31
CA GLY A 149 12.32 -1.21 -13.43
C GLY A 149 12.34 -0.57 -14.83
N ASN A 150 11.38 -0.94 -15.70
CA ASN A 150 11.31 -0.53 -17.10
C ASN A 150 9.96 0.11 -17.39
N VAL A 151 10.00 1.37 -17.83
CA VAL A 151 8.84 2.20 -18.15
C VAL A 151 7.97 1.59 -19.27
N LEU A 152 8.56 0.88 -20.23
CA LEU A 152 7.83 0.24 -21.35
C LEU A 152 7.01 -0.99 -20.92
N SER A 153 7.16 -1.46 -19.68
CA SER A 153 6.51 -2.67 -19.16
C SER A 153 5.23 -2.40 -18.37
N TYR A 154 4.63 -1.21 -18.45
CA TYR A 154 3.48 -0.81 -17.61
C TYR A 154 2.35 -1.84 -17.55
N LEU A 155 1.92 -2.40 -18.69
CA LEU A 155 0.87 -3.44 -18.71
C LEU A 155 1.30 -4.76 -18.07
N SER A 156 2.58 -5.14 -18.23
CA SER A 156 3.13 -6.34 -17.60
C SER A 156 3.19 -6.17 -16.08
N ASP A 157 3.68 -5.01 -15.61
CA ASP A 157 3.79 -4.69 -14.18
C ASP A 157 2.39 -4.57 -13.54
N GLN A 158 1.37 -4.11 -14.28
CA GLN A 158 -0.01 -4.16 -13.78
C GLN A 158 -0.50 -5.60 -13.57
N GLY A 159 -0.09 -6.52 -14.44
CA GLY A 159 -0.32 -7.95 -14.28
C GLY A 159 0.38 -8.52 -13.04
N GLU A 160 1.64 -8.14 -12.82
CA GLU A 160 2.42 -8.56 -11.65
C GLU A 160 1.90 -7.95 -10.33
N ALA A 161 1.47 -6.70 -10.34
CA ALA A 161 0.79 -6.09 -9.21
C ALA A 161 -0.47 -6.89 -8.85
N ARG A 162 -1.27 -7.29 -9.85
CA ARG A 162 -2.46 -8.12 -9.62
C ARG A 162 -2.12 -9.53 -9.12
N SER A 163 -1.08 -10.17 -9.64
CA SER A 163 -0.64 -11.51 -9.20
C SER A 163 -0.11 -11.49 -7.76
N SER A 164 0.49 -10.37 -7.35
CA SER A 164 1.09 -10.16 -6.02
C SER A 164 0.07 -9.82 -4.93
N ALA A 165 -1.19 -9.54 -5.30
CA ALA A 165 -2.26 -9.18 -4.37
C ALA A 165 -2.50 -10.27 -3.29
N ASN A 166 -2.57 -11.54 -3.69
CA ASN A 166 -2.74 -12.65 -2.75
C ASN A 166 -1.54 -12.83 -1.81
N VAL A 167 -0.33 -12.53 -2.31
CA VAL A 167 0.90 -12.60 -1.52
C VAL A 167 0.88 -11.55 -0.40
N LEU A 168 0.49 -10.31 -0.72
CA LEU A 168 0.30 -9.27 0.29
C LEU A 168 -0.79 -9.67 1.30
N ALA A 169 -1.89 -10.28 0.83
CA ALA A 169 -2.97 -10.76 1.69
C ALA A 169 -2.46 -11.82 2.70
N ASN A 170 -1.65 -12.78 2.25
CA ASN A 170 -1.03 -13.78 3.12
C ASN A 170 -0.11 -13.16 4.17
N LEU A 171 0.65 -12.12 3.82
CA LEU A 171 1.49 -11.40 4.77
C LEU A 171 0.64 -10.72 5.86
N ILE A 172 -0.39 -9.98 5.46
CA ILE A 172 -1.30 -9.29 6.39
C ILE A 172 -2.02 -10.28 7.30
N ALA A 173 -2.55 -11.37 6.73
CA ALA A 173 -3.23 -12.42 7.50
C ALA A 173 -2.32 -13.01 8.59
N ARG A 174 -1.05 -13.29 8.25
CA ARG A 174 -0.07 -13.81 9.22
C ARG A 174 0.23 -12.81 10.33
N ILE A 175 0.35 -11.52 10.02
CA ILE A 175 0.55 -10.45 11.01
C ILE A 175 -0.69 -10.32 11.91
N ARG A 176 -1.91 -10.41 11.35
CA ARG A 176 -3.14 -10.41 12.13
C ARG A 176 -3.29 -11.63 13.04
N GLY A 177 -2.71 -12.77 12.66
CA GLY A 177 -2.71 -13.99 13.46
C GLY A 177 -1.71 -14.02 14.63
N MET A 178 -0.97 -12.94 14.86
CA MET A 178 0.03 -12.86 15.94
C MET A 178 -0.60 -12.66 17.33
N LEU A 179 0.06 -13.17 18.36
CA LEU A 179 -0.43 -13.15 19.74
C LEU A 179 -0.60 -11.74 20.32
N ASN A 180 0.29 -10.82 19.93
CA ASN A 180 0.21 -9.43 20.32
C ASN A 180 -0.87 -8.65 19.57
N ASN A 181 -1.57 -9.26 18.59
CA ASN A 181 -2.67 -8.69 17.79
C ASN A 181 -2.44 -7.21 17.43
N PRO A 182 -1.38 -6.89 16.67
CA PRO A 182 -1.06 -5.50 16.37
C PRO A 182 -2.07 -4.92 15.39
N SER A 183 -2.13 -3.59 15.38
CA SER A 183 -2.76 -2.89 14.28
C SER A 183 -1.93 -3.08 13.00
N VAL A 184 -2.59 -3.34 11.87
CA VAL A 184 -1.93 -3.50 10.56
C VAL A 184 -2.30 -2.32 9.68
N ASN A 185 -1.28 -1.59 9.24
CA ASN A 185 -1.42 -0.37 8.46
C ASN A 185 -0.65 -0.52 7.14
N LEU A 186 -1.16 0.07 6.07
CA LEU A 186 -0.52 0.09 4.76
C LEU A 186 -0.14 1.52 4.39
N ILE A 187 1.08 1.69 3.86
CA ILE A 187 1.47 2.88 3.11
C ILE A 187 1.83 2.41 1.70
N CYS A 188 0.97 2.74 0.73
CA CYS A 188 1.18 2.35 -0.65
C CYS A 188 1.42 3.57 -1.53
N HIS A 189 2.31 3.41 -2.51
CA HIS A 189 2.63 4.46 -3.47
C HIS A 189 2.30 4.05 -4.88
N SER A 190 1.79 4.98 -5.69
CA SER A 190 1.61 4.76 -7.14
C SER A 190 0.86 3.45 -7.42
N MET A 191 1.41 2.56 -8.25
CA MET A 191 0.84 1.24 -8.57
C MET A 191 0.78 0.25 -7.38
N GLY A 192 1.52 0.49 -6.29
CA GLY A 192 1.31 -0.22 -5.03
C GLY A 192 -0.11 -0.03 -4.48
N ASN A 193 -0.76 1.10 -4.79
CA ASN A 193 -2.16 1.30 -4.46
C ASN A 193 -3.08 0.40 -5.29
N PHE A 194 -2.76 0.22 -6.57
CA PHE A 194 -3.50 -0.67 -7.46
C PHE A 194 -3.42 -2.13 -6.98
N LEU A 195 -2.23 -2.58 -6.54
CA LEU A 195 -2.02 -3.88 -5.91
C LEU A 195 -2.92 -4.07 -4.68
N ALA A 196 -2.85 -3.14 -3.72
CA ALA A 196 -3.63 -3.24 -2.48
C ALA A 196 -5.15 -3.17 -2.74
N CYS A 197 -5.61 -2.30 -3.63
CA CYS A 197 -7.02 -2.25 -4.05
C CYS A 197 -7.48 -3.57 -4.72
N HIS A 198 -6.63 -4.19 -5.53
CA HIS A 198 -6.92 -5.50 -6.12
C HIS A 198 -7.00 -6.60 -5.06
N MET A 199 -6.11 -6.59 -4.07
CA MET A 199 -6.18 -7.50 -2.93
C MET A 199 -7.52 -7.38 -2.20
N PHE A 200 -7.96 -6.17 -1.84
CA PHE A 200 -9.24 -5.99 -1.17
C PHE A 200 -10.42 -6.46 -2.01
N LYS A 201 -10.41 -6.19 -3.33
CA LYS A 201 -11.42 -6.69 -4.26
C LYS A 201 -11.49 -8.21 -4.29
N GLN A 202 -10.34 -8.89 -4.37
CA GLN A 202 -10.28 -10.35 -4.41
C GLN A 202 -10.78 -10.98 -3.11
N LEU A 203 -10.41 -10.39 -1.97
CA LEU A 203 -10.86 -10.82 -0.65
C LEU A 203 -12.38 -10.70 -0.51
N VAL A 204 -12.94 -9.53 -0.84
CA VAL A 204 -14.40 -9.31 -0.76
C VAL A 204 -15.19 -10.27 -1.65
N LYS A 205 -14.64 -10.66 -2.80
CA LYS A 205 -15.29 -11.59 -3.72
C LYS A 205 -14.98 -13.06 -3.42
N GLU A 206 -14.19 -13.32 -2.37
CA GLU A 206 -13.68 -14.65 -2.03
C GLU A 206 -12.95 -15.33 -3.20
N GLU A 207 -12.42 -14.54 -4.15
CA GLU A 207 -11.60 -15.04 -5.27
C GLU A 207 -10.26 -15.61 -4.77
N SER A 208 -9.76 -15.06 -3.66
CA SER A 208 -8.58 -15.55 -2.96
C SER A 208 -8.74 -15.35 -1.46
N ILE A 209 -8.64 -16.43 -0.69
CA ILE A 209 -8.60 -16.39 0.78
C ILE A 209 -7.15 -16.65 1.22
N PRO A 210 -6.59 -15.83 2.13
CA PRO A 210 -5.24 -16.06 2.61
C PRO A 210 -5.09 -17.43 3.26
N TYR A 211 -3.93 -18.05 3.07
CA TYR A 211 -3.62 -19.34 3.68
C TYR A 211 -3.41 -19.19 5.19
N GLU A 212 -4.28 -19.83 5.98
CA GLU A 212 -4.15 -19.93 7.43
C GLU A 212 -4.41 -21.39 7.85
N PRO A 213 -3.38 -22.13 8.30
CA PRO A 213 -3.52 -23.53 8.69
C PRO A 213 -4.28 -23.73 10.00
N ASP A 214 -4.33 -22.73 10.88
CA ASP A 214 -5.11 -22.80 12.11
C ASP A 214 -6.59 -22.49 11.84
N ALA A 215 -7.47 -23.47 12.06
CA ALA A 215 -8.90 -23.34 11.79
C ALA A 215 -9.56 -22.17 12.55
N THR A 216 -9.12 -21.89 13.77
CA THR A 216 -9.67 -20.79 14.59
C THR A 216 -9.28 -19.44 14.01
N LYS A 217 -8.01 -19.30 13.62
CA LYS A 217 -7.51 -18.08 12.97
C LYS A 217 -8.13 -17.90 11.58
N LEU A 218 -8.33 -18.97 10.83
CA LEU A 218 -9.00 -18.93 9.52
C LEU A 218 -10.45 -18.47 9.66
N GLU A 219 -11.20 -18.96 10.64
CA GLU A 219 -12.57 -18.50 10.89
C GLU A 219 -12.61 -17.03 11.33
N ALA A 220 -11.68 -16.59 12.18
CA ALA A 220 -11.55 -15.18 12.54
C ALA A 220 -11.21 -14.30 11.32
N LEU A 221 -10.38 -14.80 10.41
CA LEU A 221 -10.05 -14.14 9.15
C LEU A 221 -11.26 -14.08 8.20
N LYS A 222 -12.01 -15.17 8.04
CA LYS A 222 -13.22 -15.18 7.22
C LYS A 222 -14.26 -14.21 7.75
N LYS A 223 -14.46 -14.12 9.07
CA LYS A 223 -15.36 -13.13 9.69
C LYS A 223 -14.98 -11.69 9.34
N ARG A 224 -13.69 -11.37 9.29
CA ARG A 224 -13.18 -10.06 8.83
C ARG A 224 -13.50 -9.81 7.34
N ILE A 225 -13.51 -10.86 6.52
CA ILE A 225 -13.74 -10.77 5.08
C ILE A 225 -15.24 -10.72 4.73
N SER A 226 -16.07 -11.50 5.42
CA SER A 226 -17.46 -11.80 5.06
C SER A 226 -18.47 -10.69 5.39
N ARG A 227 -18.03 -9.58 5.99
CA ARG A 227 -18.88 -8.43 6.39
C ARG A 227 -19.89 -8.74 7.51
N ASP A 228 -19.80 -9.90 8.17
CA ASP A 228 -20.84 -10.42 9.08
C ASP A 228 -20.72 -10.00 10.56
N THR A 229 -19.86 -9.04 10.92
CA THR A 229 -19.60 -8.74 12.34
C THR A 229 -19.95 -7.31 12.77
N ALA A 230 -20.71 -7.21 13.85
CA ALA A 230 -21.02 -5.96 14.56
C ALA A 230 -19.91 -5.50 15.54
N GLU A 231 -18.86 -6.31 15.79
CA GLU A 231 -17.85 -6.00 16.80
C GLU A 231 -16.67 -5.13 16.27
N PRO A 232 -16.29 -4.02 16.96
CA PRO A 232 -15.31 -3.05 16.45
C PRO A 232 -13.86 -3.54 16.35
N GLU A 233 -13.36 -4.31 17.33
CA GLU A 233 -11.93 -4.67 17.43
C GLU A 233 -11.53 -5.88 16.56
N GLY A 234 -12.53 -6.48 15.90
CA GLY A 234 -12.40 -7.57 14.95
C GLY A 234 -12.71 -7.18 13.51
N LYS A 235 -12.97 -5.91 13.22
CA LYS A 235 -13.75 -5.52 12.03
C LYS A 235 -12.98 -5.47 10.72
N TYR A 236 -11.74 -4.96 10.75
CA TYR A 236 -11.03 -4.63 9.52
C TYR A 236 -9.87 -5.58 9.23
N PHE A 237 -9.62 -5.85 7.95
CA PHE A 237 -8.44 -6.58 7.49
C PHE A 237 -7.20 -5.68 7.60
N VAL A 238 -7.34 -4.40 7.23
CA VAL A 238 -6.33 -3.33 7.38
C VAL A 238 -6.95 -2.20 8.20
N ASP A 239 -6.26 -1.72 9.23
CA ASP A 239 -6.80 -0.66 10.09
C ASP A 239 -6.72 0.69 9.40
N ARG A 240 -5.55 1.02 8.83
CA ARG A 240 -5.35 2.23 8.06
C ARG A 240 -4.65 1.96 6.75
N TYR A 241 -5.14 2.62 5.72
CA TYR A 241 -4.58 2.55 4.38
C TYR A 241 -4.25 3.97 3.88
N ILE A 242 -2.96 4.26 3.83
CA ILE A 242 -2.43 5.54 3.37
C ILE A 242 -2.03 5.38 1.90
N MET A 243 -2.71 6.13 1.05
CA MET A 243 -2.51 6.16 -0.39
C MET A 243 -1.70 7.39 -0.76
N LEU A 244 -0.48 7.18 -1.24
CA LEU A 244 0.40 8.22 -1.78
C LEU A 244 0.40 8.14 -3.30
N ALA A 245 0.12 9.27 -3.97
CA ALA A 245 0.12 9.35 -5.43
C ALA A 245 -0.63 8.19 -6.13
N PRO A 246 -1.89 7.87 -5.77
CA PRO A 246 -2.49 6.60 -6.16
C PRO A 246 -2.74 6.45 -7.65
N ASP A 247 -2.22 5.35 -8.20
CA ASP A 247 -2.42 4.94 -9.60
C ASP A 247 -3.75 4.19 -9.79
N VAL A 248 -4.84 4.76 -9.27
CA VAL A 248 -6.20 4.21 -9.29
C VAL A 248 -7.15 5.27 -9.83
N GLU A 249 -8.07 4.90 -10.71
CA GLU A 249 -9.07 5.84 -11.25
C GLU A 249 -10.16 6.12 -10.23
N ARG A 250 -10.70 7.36 -10.23
CA ARG A 250 -11.76 7.76 -9.30
C ARG A 250 -12.98 6.85 -9.42
N ARG A 251 -13.42 6.54 -10.64
CA ARG A 251 -14.55 5.62 -10.88
C ARG A 251 -14.37 4.25 -10.25
N HIS A 252 -13.13 3.80 -9.98
CA HIS A 252 -12.92 2.49 -9.37
C HIS A 252 -13.25 2.47 -7.87
N VAL A 253 -13.28 3.62 -7.21
CA VAL A 253 -13.47 3.74 -5.76
C VAL A 253 -14.79 4.42 -5.38
N THR A 254 -15.73 4.53 -6.32
CA THR A 254 -16.96 5.32 -6.16
C THR A 254 -18.22 4.54 -6.46
N LYS A 255 -19.31 4.89 -5.78
CA LYS A 255 -20.64 4.35 -6.04
C LYS A 255 -21.53 5.42 -6.68
N CYS A 256 -21.88 5.29 -7.95
CA CYS A 256 -22.80 6.21 -8.61
C CYS A 256 -24.25 5.79 -8.31
N VAL A 257 -25.04 6.72 -7.81
CA VAL A 257 -26.47 6.55 -7.52
C VAL A 257 -27.26 7.42 -8.48
N LYS A 258 -28.34 6.88 -9.06
CA LYS A 258 -29.30 7.70 -9.82
C LYS A 258 -30.29 8.29 -8.82
N ILE A 259 -30.34 9.62 -8.72
CA ILE A 259 -31.47 10.29 -8.06
C ILE A 259 -32.62 10.19 -9.07
N LEU A 260 -33.61 9.34 -8.80
CA LEU A 260 -34.86 9.35 -9.57
C LEU A 260 -35.65 10.57 -9.09
N ASP A 261 -36.00 11.47 -10.00
CA ASP A 261 -36.78 12.69 -9.76
C ASP A 261 -38.26 12.41 -9.35
N ASN A 262 -38.53 11.29 -8.67
CA ASN A 262 -39.84 11.01 -8.07
C ASN A 262 -39.72 11.09 -6.56
N ILE A 263 -40.02 12.28 -6.05
CA ILE A 263 -40.34 12.57 -4.64
C ILE A 263 -41.45 11.60 -4.21
N GLY A 264 -41.11 10.50 -3.53
CA GLY A 264 -42.14 9.62 -2.96
C GLY A 264 -41.73 8.23 -2.50
N GLU A 265 -40.70 7.61 -3.08
CA GLU A 265 -40.30 6.24 -2.69
C GLU A 265 -38.77 6.13 -2.54
N ASN A 266 -38.32 5.77 -1.33
CA ASN A 266 -36.92 5.66 -0.90
C ASN A 266 -36.16 4.47 -1.53
N ASN A 267 -36.25 4.26 -2.85
CA ASN A 267 -35.48 3.24 -3.53
C ASN A 267 -34.32 3.87 -4.31
N GLU A 268 -33.25 4.19 -3.59
CA GLU A 268 -31.96 4.54 -4.16
C GLU A 268 -31.31 3.28 -4.79
N GLU A 269 -31.56 3.03 -6.07
CA GLU A 269 -30.82 1.99 -6.80
C GLU A 269 -29.46 2.53 -7.29
N ALA A 270 -28.38 1.89 -6.85
CA ALA A 270 -27.03 2.19 -7.29
C ALA A 270 -26.79 1.63 -8.69
N GLN A 271 -26.59 2.49 -9.68
CA GLN A 271 -26.35 2.07 -11.07
C GLN A 271 -24.93 1.53 -11.30
N TYR A 272 -23.95 2.00 -10.53
CA TYR A 272 -22.55 1.61 -10.71
C TYR A 272 -21.82 1.61 -9.37
N VAL A 273 -21.16 0.49 -9.07
CA VAL A 273 -20.26 0.35 -7.92
C VAL A 273 -18.87 0.10 -8.47
N GLY A 274 -17.96 1.04 -8.22
CA GLY A 274 -16.56 0.92 -8.62
C GLY A 274 -15.94 -0.37 -8.09
N GLN A 275 -15.10 -1.00 -8.91
CA GLN A 275 -14.57 -2.33 -8.64
C GLN A 275 -13.78 -2.48 -7.32
N PHE A 276 -13.29 -1.39 -6.74
CA PHE A 276 -12.55 -1.38 -5.48
C PHE A 276 -13.38 -0.81 -4.30
N TYR A 277 -14.55 -0.24 -4.57
CA TYR A 277 -15.39 0.43 -3.57
C TYR A 277 -15.66 -0.46 -2.36
N SER A 278 -16.24 -1.65 -2.57
CA SER A 278 -16.60 -2.55 -1.47
C SER A 278 -15.38 -3.05 -0.68
N GLY A 279 -14.23 -3.21 -1.34
CA GLY A 279 -12.98 -3.59 -0.66
C GLY A 279 -12.55 -2.52 0.32
N LEU A 280 -12.53 -1.26 -0.12
CA LEU A 280 -12.17 -0.11 0.70
C LEU A 280 -13.19 0.15 1.82
N GLU A 281 -14.48 0.00 1.53
CA GLU A 281 -15.56 0.24 2.51
C GLU A 281 -15.55 -0.78 3.65
N HIS A 282 -15.31 -2.05 3.34
CA HIS A 282 -15.55 -3.13 4.31
C HIS A 282 -14.27 -3.67 4.96
N LEU A 283 -13.16 -3.73 4.21
CA LEU A 283 -11.94 -4.36 4.70
C LEU A 283 -10.96 -3.38 5.34
N VAL A 284 -11.20 -2.08 5.20
CA VAL A 284 -10.31 -1.03 5.68
C VAL A 284 -11.01 -0.17 6.73
N GLY A 285 -10.35 0.09 7.86
CA GLY A 285 -10.87 0.98 8.89
C GLY A 285 -10.93 2.43 8.43
N GLN A 286 -9.78 2.99 8.03
CA GLN A 286 -9.66 4.35 7.51
C GLN A 286 -8.78 4.36 6.26
N VAL A 287 -9.23 5.06 5.22
CA VAL A 287 -8.46 5.28 3.98
C VAL A 287 -8.05 6.76 3.92
N HIS A 288 -6.77 7.04 3.71
CA HIS A 288 -6.24 8.41 3.62
C HIS A 288 -5.54 8.60 2.28
N ASN A 289 -6.11 9.42 1.42
CA ASN A 289 -5.58 9.73 0.09
C ASN A 289 -4.85 11.07 0.07
N PHE A 290 -3.54 11.02 -0.12
CA PHE A 290 -2.71 12.19 -0.34
C PHE A 290 -2.60 12.46 -1.83
N TYR A 291 -3.09 13.61 -2.26
CA TYR A 291 -3.20 13.98 -3.67
C TYR A 291 -2.49 15.30 -3.97
N SER A 292 -1.95 15.44 -5.18
CA SER A 292 -1.26 16.64 -5.65
C SER A 292 -1.61 16.87 -7.12
N ARG A 293 -2.01 18.10 -7.45
CA ARG A 293 -2.24 18.49 -8.84
C ARG A 293 -0.94 18.59 -9.66
N PHE A 294 0.22 18.65 -9.00
CA PHE A 294 1.54 18.75 -9.62
C PHE A 294 2.21 17.38 -9.80
N ASP A 295 1.51 16.29 -9.47
CA ASP A 295 1.99 14.94 -9.77
C ASP A 295 1.87 14.66 -11.28
N GLY A 296 2.93 15.02 -12.01
CA GLY A 296 3.00 14.85 -13.46
C GLY A 296 3.00 13.39 -13.93
N ALA A 297 3.38 12.42 -13.08
CA ALA A 297 3.38 11.01 -13.47
C ALA A 297 1.94 10.49 -13.64
N LEU A 298 1.02 10.96 -12.79
CA LEU A 298 -0.41 10.67 -12.93
C LEU A 298 -1.01 11.34 -14.17
N ALA A 299 -0.52 12.54 -14.54
CA ALA A 299 -0.94 13.25 -15.75
C ALA A 299 -0.49 12.50 -17.02
N ILE A 300 0.78 12.06 -17.11
CA ILE A 300 1.31 11.31 -18.25
C ILE A 300 0.56 9.99 -18.45
N SER A 301 0.24 9.27 -17.37
CA SER A 301 -0.55 8.03 -17.45
C SER A 301 -1.97 8.26 -18.02
N ASN A 302 -2.58 9.43 -17.77
CA ASN A 302 -3.86 9.79 -18.39
C ASN A 302 -3.69 10.11 -19.89
N PHE A 303 -2.58 10.73 -20.29
CA PHE A 303 -2.25 11.00 -21.69
C PHE A 303 -1.92 9.72 -22.48
N GLU A 304 -1.26 8.72 -21.89
CA GLU A 304 -1.01 7.41 -22.53
C GLU A 304 -2.28 6.57 -22.73
N LYS A 305 -3.38 6.91 -22.05
CA LYS A 305 -4.71 6.31 -22.29
C LYS A 305 -5.50 7.02 -23.39
N ALA A 306 -5.18 8.28 -23.68
CA ALA A 306 -5.77 9.05 -24.77
C ALA A 306 -5.57 8.46 -26.19
N PRO A 307 -4.49 7.72 -26.55
CA PRO A 307 -4.32 7.18 -27.90
C PRO A 307 -5.33 6.09 -28.25
N ARG A 308 -6.02 5.49 -27.25
CA ARG A 308 -7.11 4.53 -27.51
C ARG A 308 -8.44 5.21 -27.89
N LYS A 309 -8.63 6.49 -27.56
CA LYS A 309 -9.83 7.27 -27.98
C LYS A 309 -9.52 8.25 -29.13
N ALA A 310 -8.27 8.67 -29.30
CA ALA A 310 -7.86 9.73 -30.24
C ALA A 310 -7.54 9.28 -31.69
N ILE A 311 -7.63 7.98 -32.03
CA ILE A 311 -7.50 7.53 -33.42
C ILE A 311 -8.75 7.90 -34.27
N VAL A 312 -9.83 8.42 -33.66
CA VAL A 312 -11.06 8.80 -34.37
C VAL A 312 -11.22 10.31 -34.62
N SER A 313 -10.37 11.21 -34.09
CA SER A 313 -10.55 12.65 -34.35
C SER A 313 -9.28 13.49 -34.30
N ALA A 314 -8.36 13.21 -35.23
CA ALA A 314 -7.20 14.07 -35.47
C ALA A 314 -7.60 15.38 -36.19
N LYS A 315 -8.05 16.40 -35.45
CA LYS A 315 -7.96 17.81 -35.89
C LYS A 315 -7.98 18.89 -34.81
N GLY A 316 -8.10 18.56 -33.51
CA GLY A 316 -8.30 19.58 -32.45
C GLY A 316 -7.25 19.62 -31.33
N MET A 317 -6.10 18.97 -31.49
CA MET A 317 -5.22 18.64 -30.35
C MET A 317 -4.16 19.69 -30.01
N LEU A 318 -3.89 20.65 -30.91
CA LEU A 318 -2.83 21.65 -30.71
C LEU A 318 -3.26 22.88 -29.89
N ASP A 319 -4.57 23.20 -29.83
CA ASP A 319 -5.07 24.37 -29.09
C ASP A 319 -5.38 24.07 -27.60
N LYS A 320 -5.32 22.81 -27.16
CA LYS A 320 -5.76 22.40 -25.81
C LYS A 320 -4.64 22.30 -24.76
N LEU A 321 -3.39 22.46 -25.14
CA LEU A 321 -2.25 22.00 -24.34
C LEU A 321 -1.84 22.88 -23.15
N THR A 322 -2.39 24.09 -22.97
CA THR A 322 -1.94 24.95 -21.84
C THR A 322 -3.03 25.60 -21.00
N PHE A 323 -4.28 25.74 -21.47
CA PHE A 323 -5.36 26.32 -20.64
C PHE A 323 -6.75 25.66 -20.84
N GLY A 324 -6.90 24.73 -21.80
CA GLY A 324 -8.20 24.14 -22.15
C GLY A 324 -8.56 22.85 -21.42
N MET A 325 -7.69 22.30 -20.58
CA MET A 325 -7.97 21.05 -19.86
C MET A 325 -9.04 21.23 -18.79
N ILE A 326 -9.05 22.35 -18.05
CA ILE A 326 -10.03 22.60 -16.99
C ILE A 326 -11.44 22.73 -17.58
N ASP A 327 -11.59 23.54 -18.63
CA ASP A 327 -12.85 23.73 -19.37
C ASP A 327 -13.35 22.45 -20.06
N PHE A 328 -12.43 21.58 -20.50
CA PHE A 328 -12.77 20.29 -21.12
C PHE A 328 -13.25 19.25 -20.08
N LEU A 329 -12.63 19.22 -18.91
CA LEU A 329 -13.02 18.36 -17.79
C LEU A 329 -14.34 18.79 -17.13
N GLU A 330 -14.68 20.08 -17.19
CA GLU A 330 -16.01 20.58 -16.79
C GLU A 330 -17.12 20.16 -17.77
N ARG A 331 -16.80 20.04 -19.06
CA ARG A 331 -17.76 19.69 -20.13
C ARG A 331 -17.97 18.18 -20.34
N ASN A 332 -17.07 17.33 -19.85
CA ASN A 332 -17.19 15.87 -19.91
C ASN A 332 -17.19 15.27 -18.50
N PRO A 333 -18.36 15.18 -17.83
CA PRO A 333 -18.44 14.67 -16.45
C PRO A 333 -17.88 13.25 -16.33
N ASP A 334 -18.00 12.41 -17.36
CA ASP A 334 -17.43 11.07 -17.37
C ASP A 334 -15.89 11.07 -17.29
N GLU A 335 -15.20 11.99 -17.95
CA GLU A 335 -13.74 12.10 -17.88
C GLU A 335 -13.27 12.51 -16.47
N LYS A 336 -14.05 13.31 -15.75
CA LYS A 336 -13.76 13.67 -14.35
C LYS A 336 -13.72 12.43 -13.45
N TRP A 337 -14.49 11.38 -13.76
CA TRP A 337 -14.46 10.10 -13.06
C TRP A 337 -13.40 9.13 -13.60
N GLU A 338 -12.93 9.31 -14.85
CA GLU A 338 -11.82 8.54 -15.43
C GLU A 338 -10.43 9.00 -14.96
N GLN A 339 -10.32 10.21 -14.39
CA GLN A 339 -9.07 10.72 -13.83
C GLN A 339 -8.51 9.85 -12.68
N ARG A 340 -7.19 9.93 -12.50
CA ARG A 340 -6.51 9.34 -11.34
C ARG A 340 -6.97 10.00 -10.04
N LEU A 341 -7.20 9.17 -9.04
CA LEU A 341 -7.60 9.53 -7.69
C LEU A 341 -6.56 10.40 -6.97
N GLY A 342 -5.29 10.32 -7.38
CA GLY A 342 -4.19 11.12 -6.83
C GLY A 342 -4.04 12.52 -7.43
N SER A 343 -4.78 12.85 -8.49
CA SER A 343 -4.67 14.15 -9.17
C SER A 343 -5.63 15.21 -8.62
N SER A 344 -6.65 14.82 -7.87
CA SER A 344 -7.65 15.72 -7.30
C SER A 344 -8.30 15.09 -6.07
N GLN A 345 -9.04 15.88 -5.29
CA GLN A 345 -9.80 15.38 -4.15
C GLN A 345 -10.71 14.23 -4.58
N HIS A 346 -10.86 13.20 -3.74
CA HIS A 346 -11.81 12.13 -4.02
C HIS A 346 -13.25 12.69 -4.15
N PRO A 347 -14.11 12.06 -4.94
CA PRO A 347 -15.46 12.57 -5.17
C PRO A 347 -16.40 12.26 -4.00
N ILE A 348 -17.49 13.04 -3.87
CA ILE A 348 -18.47 12.97 -2.76
C ILE A 348 -19.01 11.56 -2.50
N ILE A 349 -19.10 10.73 -3.54
CA ILE A 349 -19.62 9.37 -3.51
C ILE A 349 -18.54 8.28 -3.28
N ALA A 350 -17.37 8.65 -2.76
CA ALA A 350 -16.38 7.68 -2.27
C ALA A 350 -16.88 6.98 -1.00
N THR A 351 -16.12 5.99 -0.52
CA THR A 351 -16.45 5.29 0.73
C THR A 351 -16.36 6.24 1.92
N ARG A 352 -17.28 6.13 2.88
CA ARG A 352 -17.38 7.08 4.02
C ARG A 352 -16.14 7.12 4.92
N ASN A 353 -15.37 6.03 4.93
CA ASN A 353 -14.12 5.90 5.67
C ASN A 353 -12.90 6.50 4.94
N MET A 354 -13.11 7.14 3.78
CA MET A 354 -12.03 7.73 2.98
C MET A 354 -11.91 9.24 3.22
N LYS A 355 -10.70 9.69 3.52
CA LYS A 355 -10.34 11.10 3.70
C LYS A 355 -9.30 11.51 2.66
N SER A 356 -9.36 12.76 2.22
CA SER A 356 -8.41 13.32 1.25
C SER A 356 -7.59 14.43 1.88
N HIS A 357 -6.31 14.44 1.54
CA HIS A 357 -5.30 15.36 2.03
C HIS A 357 -4.62 16.03 0.83
N ASN A 358 -4.75 17.35 0.72
CA ASN A 358 -4.07 18.09 -0.34
C ASN A 358 -2.59 18.26 0.03
N ALA A 359 -1.72 17.53 -0.65
CA ALA A 359 -0.29 17.49 -0.35
C ALA A 359 0.38 18.87 -0.55
N VAL A 360 -0.12 19.68 -1.49
CA VAL A 360 0.39 21.03 -1.76
C VAL A 360 0.02 21.99 -0.63
N GLU A 361 -1.22 21.91 -0.15
CA GLU A 361 -1.67 22.74 0.98
C GLU A 361 -0.97 22.34 2.28
N LEU A 362 -0.79 21.04 2.51
CA LEU A 362 -0.07 20.54 3.70
C LEU A 362 1.39 20.98 3.71
N SER A 363 2.08 20.88 2.58
CA SER A 363 3.52 21.17 2.49
C SER A 363 3.87 22.63 2.20
N GLY A 364 2.91 23.43 1.73
CA GLY A 364 3.15 24.81 1.29
C GLY A 364 4.03 24.92 0.02
N ARG A 365 4.26 23.81 -0.71
CA ARG A 365 5.05 23.78 -1.94
C ARG A 365 4.44 22.83 -2.98
N GLU A 366 4.95 22.90 -4.20
CA GLU A 366 4.62 21.90 -5.22
C GLU A 366 5.15 20.52 -4.80
N ILE A 367 4.31 19.50 -4.95
CA ILE A 367 4.61 18.10 -4.61
C ILE A 367 4.52 17.26 -5.88
N GLY A 368 5.66 16.78 -6.36
CA GLY A 368 5.75 15.82 -7.45
C GLY A 368 5.54 14.37 -6.99
N HIS A 369 5.62 13.42 -7.93
CA HIS A 369 5.32 12.00 -7.69
C HIS A 369 6.19 11.36 -6.60
N SER A 370 7.46 11.75 -6.54
CA SER A 370 8.45 11.18 -5.60
C SER A 370 8.55 11.96 -4.29
N ASP A 371 8.07 13.21 -4.24
CA ASP A 371 8.21 14.15 -3.12
C ASP A 371 7.36 13.79 -1.90
N TYR A 372 6.43 12.85 -2.04
CA TYR A 372 5.52 12.45 -0.97
C TYR A 372 6.25 11.86 0.25
N VAL A 373 7.46 11.32 0.08
CA VAL A 373 8.19 10.64 1.17
C VAL A 373 9.19 11.50 1.91
N ASP A 374 9.62 12.61 1.32
CA ASP A 374 10.61 13.51 1.90
C ASP A 374 9.99 14.84 2.38
N SER A 375 8.71 15.09 2.07
CA SER A 375 7.96 16.19 2.68
C SER A 375 7.72 15.90 4.17
N LYS A 376 8.34 16.72 5.01
CA LYS A 376 8.19 16.71 6.46
C LYS A 376 6.73 16.87 6.88
N GLU A 377 5.99 17.77 6.24
CA GLU A 377 4.61 18.10 6.58
C GLU A 377 3.67 16.92 6.28
N ILE A 378 3.88 16.27 5.12
CA ILE A 378 3.15 15.05 4.77
C ILE A 378 3.50 13.91 5.75
N ALA A 379 4.78 13.74 6.08
CA ALA A 379 5.21 12.74 7.05
C ALA A 379 4.63 12.99 8.45
N GLU A 380 4.55 14.24 8.91
CA GLU A 380 3.92 14.59 10.19
C GLU A 380 2.43 14.22 10.20
N GLU A 381 1.70 14.51 9.11
CA GLU A 381 0.29 14.12 8.97
C GLU A 381 0.13 12.59 8.95
N ILE A 382 0.97 11.88 8.20
CA ILE A 382 1.01 10.40 8.20
C ILE A 382 1.27 9.86 9.61
N ALA A 383 2.24 10.43 10.33
CA ALA A 383 2.56 10.00 11.68
C ALA A 383 1.40 10.22 12.65
N SER A 384 0.71 11.37 12.55
CA SER A 384 -0.50 11.67 13.31
C SER A 384 -1.61 10.65 13.04
N ILE A 385 -1.85 10.33 11.77
CA ILE A 385 -2.83 9.33 11.34
C ILE A 385 -2.50 7.95 11.91
N LEU A 386 -1.23 7.52 11.88
CA LEU A 386 -0.84 6.19 12.34
C LEU A 386 -1.05 5.97 13.85
N VAL A 387 -1.00 7.05 14.65
CA VAL A 387 -1.15 6.96 16.12
C VAL A 387 -2.54 7.35 16.61
N SER A 388 -3.39 7.92 15.76
CA SER A 388 -4.74 8.33 16.13
C SER A 388 -5.61 7.12 16.54
N PRO A 389 -6.75 7.33 17.21
CA PRO A 389 -7.79 6.32 17.34
C PRO A 389 -8.42 6.00 15.97
N LEU A 390 -8.93 4.78 15.79
CA LEU A 390 -9.83 4.48 14.67
C LEU A 390 -11.18 5.14 14.97
N GLU A 391 -11.77 5.80 13.97
CA GLU A 391 -13.08 6.47 14.08
C GLU A 391 -14.26 5.52 13.92
#